data_AF-T4VGP4-F1
#
_entry.id   AF-T4VGP4-F1
#
_cell.length_a   1.000
_cell.length_b   1.000
_cell.length_c   1.000
_cell.angle_alpha   90.00
_cell.angle_beta   90.00
_cell.angle_gamma   90.00
#
_symmetry.space_group_name_H-M   'P 1'
#
loop_
_entity.id
_entity.type
_entity.pdbx_description
1 polymer ?
#
loop_
_entity_poly.entity_id
_entity_poly.type
_entity_poly.pdbx_seq_one_letter_code
_entity_poly.pdbx_strand_id
1 'polypeptide(L)'
;MLFEDSSENKELIKYVVNFFKKPLYVNMAISSILCFESSCFLILKLVHKETDDILFSAFYTTLFLIYTTWTWSSFAYEIKEKRHRLY
;
A
#
# COMPACT_ATOMS: atom_id res chain seq x y z
N MET A 1 21.65 -38.86 -3.10
CA MET A 1 20.89 -37.65 -2.73
C MET A 1 21.17 -36.60 -3.78
N LEU A 2 20.50 -36.75 -4.91
CA LEU A 2 20.55 -35.85 -6.07
C LEU A 2 19.29 -34.98 -5.98
N PHE A 3 19.48 -33.67 -6.06
CA PHE A 3 18.52 -32.69 -6.60
C PHE A 3 17.02 -33.04 -6.51
N GLU A 4 16.38 -32.85 -5.35
CA GLU A 4 14.91 -32.97 -5.25
C GLU A 4 14.19 -31.67 -4.83
N ASP A 5 14.88 -30.64 -4.35
CA ASP A 5 14.20 -29.43 -3.82
C ASP A 5 14.29 -28.17 -4.71
N SER A 6 14.62 -28.29 -6.01
CA SER A 6 14.68 -27.08 -6.87
C SER A 6 13.31 -26.67 -7.45
N SER A 7 12.38 -27.62 -7.59
CA SER A 7 11.02 -27.39 -8.12
C SER A 7 10.04 -26.94 -7.04
N GLU A 8 10.03 -27.62 -5.88
CA GLU A 8 9.16 -27.24 -4.74
C GLU A 8 9.50 -25.83 -4.23
N ASN A 9 10.79 -25.52 -4.13
CA ASN A 9 11.23 -24.22 -3.64
C ASN A 9 10.91 -23.09 -4.64
N LYS A 10 10.90 -23.38 -5.95
CA LYS A 10 10.42 -22.45 -6.99
C LYS A 10 8.91 -22.23 -6.89
N GLU A 11 8.12 -23.26 -6.60
CA GLU A 11 6.67 -23.12 -6.41
C GLU A 11 6.34 -22.35 -5.14
N LEU A 12 7.05 -22.59 -4.04
CA LEU A 12 6.91 -21.83 -2.79
C LEU A 12 7.25 -20.35 -2.97
N ILE A 13 8.35 -20.03 -3.65
CA ILE A 13 8.70 -18.64 -4.00
C ILE A 13 7.63 -18.03 -4.91
N LYS A 14 7.12 -18.77 -5.90
CA LYS A 14 6.08 -18.29 -6.81
C LYS A 14 4.74 -18.08 -6.08
N TYR A 15 4.42 -18.93 -5.11
CA TYR A 15 3.25 -18.82 -4.25
C TYR A 15 3.36 -17.62 -3.33
N VAL A 16 4.49 -17.43 -2.64
CA VAL A 16 4.77 -16.25 -1.81
C VAL A 16 4.71 -14.98 -2.65
N VAL A 17 5.35 -14.93 -3.81
CA VAL A 17 5.31 -13.78 -4.73
C VAL A 17 3.89 -13.51 -5.25
N ASN A 18 3.10 -14.53 -5.59
CA ASN A 18 1.69 -14.34 -5.96
C ASN A 18 0.81 -13.93 -4.76
N PHE A 19 1.14 -14.43 -3.57
CA PHE A 19 0.50 -14.08 -2.31
C PHE A 19 0.87 -12.67 -1.86
N PHE A 20 1.97 -12.08 -2.31
CA PHE A 20 2.25 -10.64 -2.17
C PHE A 20 1.57 -9.81 -3.26
N LYS A 21 1.42 -10.32 -4.49
CA LYS A 21 0.74 -9.61 -5.59
C LYS A 21 -0.78 -9.46 -5.42
N LYS A 22 -1.46 -10.47 -4.89
CA LYS A 22 -2.93 -10.42 -4.63
C LYS A 22 -3.33 -9.38 -3.57
N PRO A 23 -2.65 -9.24 -2.42
CA PRO A 23 -2.95 -8.22 -1.45
C PRO A 23 -2.47 -6.84 -1.87
N LEU A 24 -1.64 -6.66 -2.92
CA LEU A 24 -1.23 -5.31 -3.37
C LEU A 24 -2.43 -4.45 -3.81
N TYR A 25 -3.34 -5.02 -4.62
CA TYR A 25 -4.54 -4.31 -5.07
C TYR A 25 -5.52 -4.03 -3.90
N VAL A 26 -5.62 -4.99 -2.98
CA VAL A 26 -6.44 -4.84 -1.76
C VAL A 26 -5.85 -3.77 -0.84
N ASN A 27 -4.52 -3.75 -0.66
CA ASN A 27 -3.81 -2.70 0.07
C ASN A 27 -3.97 -1.34 -0.60
N MET A 28 -3.99 -1.27 -1.92
CA MET A 28 -4.27 -0.02 -2.64
C MET A 28 -5.69 0.48 -2.37
N ALA A 29 -6.69 -0.40 -2.46
CA ALA A 29 -8.07 -0.03 -2.19
C ALA A 29 -8.24 0.44 -0.72
N ILE A 30 -7.70 -0.33 0.23
CA ILE A 30 -7.76 -0.01 1.67
C ILE A 30 -7.03 1.31 1.96
N SER A 31 -5.79 1.48 1.46
CA SER A 31 -5.02 2.72 1.69
C SER A 31 -5.70 3.95 1.10
N SER A 32 -6.37 3.80 -0.05
CA SER A 32 -7.14 4.89 -0.66
C SER A 32 -8.37 5.27 0.16
N ILE A 33 -9.11 4.28 0.67
CA ILE A 33 -10.28 4.50 1.54
C ILE A 33 -9.85 5.22 2.83
N LEU A 34 -8.79 4.73 3.47
CA LEU A 34 -8.28 5.32 4.72
C LEU A 34 -7.72 6.73 4.51
N CYS A 35 -7.06 6.99 3.37
CA CYS A 35 -6.59 8.32 3.01
C CYS A 35 -7.76 9.31 2.81
N PHE A 36 -8.85 8.86 2.19
CA PHE A 36 -10.06 9.67 2.01
C PHE A 36 -10.74 9.96 3.36
N GLU A 37 -10.89 8.95 4.21
CA GLU A 37 -11.47 9.07 5.55
C GLU A 37 -10.69 10.08 6.41
N SER A 38 -9.36 9.93 6.47
CA SER A 38 -8.49 10.84 7.23
C SER A 38 -8.59 12.29 6.73
N SER A 39 -8.69 12.48 5.41
CA SER A 39 -8.82 13.81 4.80
C SER A 39 -10.19 14.44 5.10
N CYS A 40 -11.27 13.66 5.00
CA CYS A 40 -12.62 14.12 5.36
C CYS A 40 -12.73 14.49 6.85
N PHE A 41 -12.12 13.69 7.73
CA PHE A 41 -12.09 13.97 9.17
C PHE A 41 -11.37 15.29 9.48
N LEU A 42 -10.24 15.55 8.82
CA LEU A 42 -9.51 16.82 8.95
C LEU A 42 -10.37 18.01 8.50
N ILE A 43 -11.06 17.89 7.36
CA ILE A 43 -11.95 18.94 6.82
C ILE A 43 -13.12 19.20 7.78
N LEU A 44 -13.73 18.15 8.33
CA LEU A 44 -14.84 18.29 9.29
C LEU A 44 -14.41 19.04 10.56
N LYS A 45 -13.23 18.72 11.11
CA LYS A 45 -12.65 19.43 12.26
C LYS A 45 -12.37 20.91 11.95
N LEU A 46 -11.85 21.20 10.75
CA LEU A 46 -11.65 22.58 10.27
C LEU A 46 -12.97 23.35 10.16
N VAL A 47 -14.03 22.72 9.65
CA VAL A 47 -15.37 23.34 9.51
C VAL A 47 -16.01 23.60 10.87
N HIS A 48 -15.87 22.67 11.82
CA HIS A 48 -16.43 22.81 13.18
C HIS A 48 -15.58 23.71 14.10
N LYS A 49 -14.45 24.23 13.63
CA LYS A 49 -13.49 25.05 14.42
C LYS A 49 -13.03 24.35 15.71
N GLU A 50 -12.99 23.02 15.72
CA GLU A 50 -12.43 22.24 16.82
C GLU A 50 -10.90 22.29 16.75
N THR A 51 -10.31 23.36 17.28
CA THR A 51 -8.87 23.63 17.16
C THR A 51 -7.99 22.78 18.05
N ASP A 52 -8.54 22.21 19.11
CA ASP A 52 -7.76 21.55 20.17
C ASP A 52 -7.03 20.30 19.68
N ASP A 53 -7.58 19.61 18.67
CA ASP A 53 -7.03 18.37 18.11
C ASP A 53 -6.63 18.47 16.63
N ILE A 54 -6.69 19.65 16.01
CA ILE A 54 -6.38 19.83 14.58
C ILE A 54 -4.92 19.45 14.27
N LEU A 55 -3.99 19.83 15.14
CA LEU A 55 -2.57 19.55 14.96
C LEU A 55 -2.27 18.04 14.97
N PHE A 56 -2.92 17.30 15.88
CA PHE A 56 -2.81 15.84 15.95
C PHE A 56 -3.45 15.18 14.72
N SER A 57 -4.63 15.63 14.32
CA SER A 57 -5.33 15.13 13.13
C SER A 57 -4.54 15.40 11.84
N ALA A 58 -3.90 16.57 11.74
CA ALA A 58 -3.06 16.95 10.60
C ALA A 58 -1.80 16.09 10.53
N PHE A 59 -1.16 15.84 11.68
CA PHE A 59 0.00 14.95 11.77
C PHE A 59 -0.35 13.52 11.35
N TYR A 60 -1.47 12.98 11.85
CA TYR A 60 -1.95 11.65 11.47
C TYR A 60 -2.25 11.55 9.97
N THR A 61 -2.95 12.55 9.42
CA THR A 61 -3.26 12.63 7.97
C THR A 61 -1.99 12.69 7.12
N THR A 62 -0.98 13.42 7.59
CA THR A 62 0.31 13.54 6.89
C THR A 62 1.06 12.21 6.85
N LEU A 63 1.13 11.49 7.97
CA LEU A 63 1.74 10.16 8.02
C LEU A 63 1.01 9.18 7.08
N PHE A 64 -0.33 9.25 7.05
CA PHE A 64 -1.14 8.45 6.16
C PHE A 64 -0.87 8.77 4.68
N LEU A 65 -0.78 10.04 4.32
CA LEU A 65 -0.43 10.47 2.96
C LEU A 65 0.94 9.93 2.51
N ILE A 66 1.94 9.98 3.40
CA ILE A 66 3.28 9.42 3.12
C ILE A 66 3.20 7.92 2.87
N TYR A 67 2.53 7.17 3.75
CA TYR A 67 2.35 5.73 3.62
C TYR A 67 1.62 5.35 2.31
N THR A 68 0.56 6.09 1.99
CA THR A 68 -0.24 5.86 0.78
C THR A 68 0.59 6.15 -0.47
N THR A 69 1.30 7.28 -0.50
CA THR A 69 2.19 7.65 -1.62
C THR A 69 3.29 6.62 -1.84
N TRP A 70 3.90 6.11 -0.78
CA TRP A 70 4.91 5.05 -0.87
C TRP A 70 4.32 3.74 -1.41
N THR A 71 3.15 3.33 -0.90
CA THR A 71 2.44 2.13 -1.35
C THR A 71 2.10 2.20 -2.84
N TRP A 72 1.60 3.36 -3.30
CA TRP A 72 1.29 3.60 -4.71
C TRP A 72 2.53 3.63 -5.60
N SER A 73 3.61 4.24 -5.13
CA SER A 73 4.89 4.29 -5.87
C SER A 73 5.50 2.90 -6.03
N SER A 74 5.46 2.09 -4.97
CA SER A 74 5.94 0.70 -4.99
C SER A 74 5.15 -0.15 -5.97
N PHE A 75 3.82 -0.03 -5.97
CA PHE A 75 2.97 -0.71 -6.95
C PHE A 75 3.25 -0.26 -8.39
N ALA A 76 3.39 1.05 -8.63
CA ALA A 76 3.68 1.58 -9.96
C ALA A 76 5.02 1.05 -10.48
N TYR A 77 6.02 0.95 -9.60
CA TYR A 77 7.31 0.35 -9.91
C TYR A 77 7.18 -1.14 -10.25
N GLU A 78 6.42 -1.90 -9.45
CA GLU A 78 6.22 -3.34 -9.69
C GLU A 78 5.49 -3.63 -11.02
N ILE A 79 4.51 -2.79 -11.40
CA ILE A 79 3.87 -2.87 -12.72
C ILE A 79 4.87 -2.58 -13.84
N LYS A 80 5.68 -1.53 -13.67
CA LYS A 80 6.66 -1.13 -14.69
C LYS A 80 7.71 -2.22 -14.90
N GLU A 81 8.20 -2.82 -13.83
CA GLU A 81 9.18 -3.91 -13.86
C GLU A 81 8.60 -5.19 -14.50
N LYS A 82 7.36 -5.56 -14.18
CA LYS A 82 6.67 -6.68 -14.85
C LYS A 82 6.52 -6.46 -16.34
N ARG A 83 6.21 -5.23 -16.76
CA ARG A 83 6.04 -4.88 -18.18
C ARG A 83 7.37 -4.95 -18.94
N HIS A 84 8.48 -4.62 -18.28
CA HIS A 84 9.83 -4.66 -18.86
C HIS A 84 10.43 -6.07 -18.96
N ARG A 85 9.91 -7.07 -18.23
CA ARG A 85 10.31 -8.49 -18.33
C ARG A 85 9.56 -9.28 -19.42
N LEU A 86 8.55 -8.68 -20.03
CA LEU A 86 7.71 -9.30 -21.09
C LEU A 86 8.14 -8.90 -22.52
N TYR A 87 9.13 -8.00 -22.65
CA TYR A 87 9.77 -7.58 -23.89
C TYR A 87 11.26 -7.92 -23.80
#